data_AF-A0A1I7BKU0-F1
#
_entry.id   AF-A0A1I7BKU0-F1
#
_cell.length_a   1.000
_cell.length_b   1.000
_cell.length_c   1.000
_cell.angle_alpha   90.00
_cell.angle_beta   90.00
_cell.angle_gamma   90.00
#
_symmetry.space_group_name_H-M   'P 1'
#
loop_
_entity.id
_entity.type
_entity.pdbx_description
1 polymer ?
#
loop_
_entity_poly.entity_id
_entity_poly.type
_entity_poly.pdbx_seq_one_letter_code
_entity_poly.pdbx_strand_id
1 'polypeptide(L)'
;MAVLGAKSADFLACASRTYEIQQLAARVARCADEADAVLASLARLELQTWQSPAGRAYRVSVSLQAASLRRSRDALLDAAAAVLRHAQNVTLSAGGPGS
;
A
#
# COMPACT_ATOMS: atom_id res chain seq x y z
N MET A 1 -22.99 6.97 -36.61
CA MET A 1 -22.17 7.82 -35.72
C MET A 1 -22.31 7.50 -34.22
N ALA A 2 -23.44 6.95 -33.73
CA ALA A 2 -23.64 6.68 -32.29
C ALA A 2 -22.69 5.64 -31.66
N VAL A 3 -22.32 4.59 -32.39
CA VAL A 3 -21.46 3.48 -31.87
C VAL A 3 -20.04 3.94 -31.54
N LEU A 4 -19.49 4.89 -32.30
CA LEU A 4 -18.17 5.48 -32.03
C LEU A 4 -18.17 6.36 -30.77
N GLY A 5 -19.27 7.09 -30.53
CA GLY A 5 -19.46 7.89 -29.32
C GLY A 5 -19.58 7.05 -28.04
N ALA A 6 -20.33 5.96 -28.09
CA ALA A 6 -20.45 5.02 -26.96
C ALA A 6 -19.09 4.41 -26.57
N LYS A 7 -18.31 3.94 -27.55
CA LYS A 7 -16.98 3.36 -27.32
C LYS A 7 -15.99 4.37 -26.72
N SER A 8 -16.07 5.65 -27.10
CA SER A 8 -15.24 6.69 -26.48
C SER A 8 -15.64 6.99 -25.03
N ALA A 9 -16.93 6.97 -24.71
CA ALA A 9 -17.42 7.19 -23.35
C ALA A 9 -17.01 6.03 -22.42
N ASP A 10 -17.12 4.79 -22.89
CA ASP A 10 -16.69 3.60 -22.14
C ASP A 10 -15.18 3.59 -21.87
N PHE A 11 -14.38 4.00 -22.86
CA PHE A 11 -12.94 4.14 -22.70
C PHE A 11 -12.58 5.20 -21.65
N LEU A 12 -13.25 6.37 -21.67
CA LEU A 12 -13.03 7.44 -20.69
C LEU A 12 -13.45 7.02 -19.28
N ALA A 13 -14.57 6.30 -19.13
CA ALA A 13 -15.04 5.79 -17.85
C ALA A 13 -14.11 4.69 -17.28
N CYS A 14 -13.54 3.86 -18.15
CA CYS A 14 -12.51 2.91 -17.74
C CYS A 14 -11.23 3.63 -17.29
N ALA A 15 -10.78 4.64 -18.05
CA ALA A 15 -9.58 5.41 -17.73
C ALA A 15 -9.73 6.15 -16.39
N SER A 16 -10.89 6.76 -16.12
CA SER A 16 -11.15 7.45 -14.85
C SER A 16 -11.12 6.47 -13.67
N ARG A 17 -11.76 5.30 -13.81
CA ARG A 17 -11.75 4.25 -12.78
C ARG A 17 -10.35 3.72 -12.52
N THR A 18 -9.58 3.43 -13.57
CA THR A 18 -8.19 3.00 -13.43
C THR A 18 -7.35 4.02 -12.68
N TYR A 19 -7.54 5.32 -12.96
CA TYR A 19 -6.84 6.40 -12.26
C TYR A 19 -7.21 6.47 -10.77
N GLU A 20 -8.49 6.34 -10.41
CA GLU A 20 -8.94 6.30 -9.02
C GLU A 20 -8.34 5.11 -8.25
N ILE A 21 -8.29 3.94 -8.88
CA ILE A 21 -7.67 2.73 -8.31
C ILE A 21 -6.16 2.93 -8.12
N GLN A 22 -5.46 3.53 -9.08
CA GLN A 22 -4.04 3.88 -8.94
C GLN A 22 -3.79 4.87 -7.80
N GLN A 23 -4.66 5.87 -7.65
CA GLN A 23 -4.56 6.83 -6.55
C GLN A 23 -4.78 6.15 -5.19
N LEU A 24 -5.70 5.18 -5.10
CA LEU A 24 -5.88 4.37 -3.91
C LEU A 24 -4.59 3.58 -3.58
N ALA A 25 -4.00 2.90 -4.57
CA ALA A 25 -2.75 2.18 -4.36
C ALA A 25 -1.62 3.10 -3.87
N ALA A 26 -1.51 4.31 -4.42
CA ALA A 26 -0.52 5.29 -3.97
C ALA A 26 -0.74 5.72 -2.51
N ARG A 27 -1.99 5.91 -2.07
CA ARG A 27 -2.29 6.19 -0.66
C ARG A 27 -1.90 5.03 0.26
N VAL A 28 -2.19 3.80 -0.15
CA VAL A 28 -1.82 2.60 0.62
C VAL A 28 -0.30 2.46 0.72
N ALA A 29 0.42 2.68 -0.38
CA ALA A 29 1.89 2.68 -0.38
C ALA A 29 2.46 3.75 0.55
N ARG A 30 1.87 4.96 0.57
CA ARG A 30 2.28 6.02 1.50
C ARG A 30 2.12 5.61 2.97
N CYS A 31 1.09 4.85 3.32
CA CYS A 31 0.95 4.31 4.67
C CYS A 31 2.09 3.33 5.03
N ALA A 32 2.61 2.58 4.05
CA ALA A 32 3.78 1.73 4.26
C ALA A 32 5.05 2.56 4.48
N ASP A 33 5.24 3.65 3.71
CA ASP A 33 6.37 4.58 3.90
C ASP A 33 6.36 5.22 5.29
N GLU A 34 5.17 5.62 5.77
CA GLU A 34 4.99 6.15 7.13
C GLU A 34 5.32 5.11 8.20
N ALA A 35 4.97 3.83 7.99
CA ALA A 35 5.34 2.74 8.88
C ALA A 35 6.86 2.51 8.91
N ASP A 36 7.55 2.60 7.77
CA ASP A 36 9.02 2.52 7.72
C ASP A 36 9.69 3.68 8.45
N ALA A 37 9.15 4.90 8.34
CA ALA A 37 9.65 6.05 9.10
C ALA A 37 9.54 5.83 10.62
N VAL A 38 8.43 5.25 11.08
CA VAL A 38 8.25 4.89 12.50
C VAL A 38 9.22 3.80 12.92
N LEU A 39 9.43 2.75 12.11
CA LEU A 39 10.42 1.70 12.38
C LEU A 39 11.84 2.26 12.52
N ALA A 40 12.23 3.15 11.62
CA ALA A 40 13.53 3.83 11.68
C ALA A 40 13.66 4.69 12.95
N SER A 41 12.57 5.32 13.40
CA SER A 41 12.55 6.08 14.65
C SER A 41 12.69 5.18 15.88
N LEU A 42 11.99 4.04 15.92
CA LEU A 42 12.10 3.07 17.01
C LEU A 42 13.53 2.52 17.14
N ALA A 43 14.18 2.20 16.03
CA ALA A 43 15.57 1.72 16.03
C ALA A 43 16.54 2.75 16.62
N ARG A 44 16.33 4.05 16.39
CA ARG A 44 17.14 5.12 16.99
C ARG A 44 16.93 5.29 18.49
N LEU A 45 15.74 4.95 18.99
CA LEU A 45 15.39 5.05 20.40
C LEU A 45 15.82 3.82 21.22
N GLU A 46 16.50 2.84 20.60
CA GLU A 46 16.97 1.67 21.32
C GLU A 46 17.99 2.08 22.39
N LEU A 47 17.55 2.07 23.64
CA LEU A 47 18.33 2.38 24.84
C LEU A 47 19.30 1.23 25.17
N GLN A 48 20.24 0.96 24.26
CA GLN A 48 21.14 -0.20 24.34
C GLN A 48 22.07 -0.16 25.57
N THR A 49 22.38 1.04 26.08
CA THR A 49 23.23 1.23 27.26
C THR A 49 22.50 0.95 28.58
N TRP A 50 21.16 0.85 28.58
CA TRP A 50 20.38 0.59 29.79
C TRP A 50 20.28 -0.91 30.10
N GLN A 51 21.17 -1.41 30.96
CA GLN A 51 21.34 -2.85 31.19
C GLN A 51 20.46 -3.47 32.30
N SER A 52 19.60 -2.67 32.95
CA SER A 52 18.74 -3.15 34.04
C SER A 52 17.65 -4.14 33.55
N PRO A 53 16.99 -4.90 34.45
CA PRO A 53 15.81 -5.69 34.10
C PRO A 53 14.70 -4.87 33.43
N ALA A 54 14.49 -3.62 33.88
CA ALA A 54 13.53 -2.69 33.26
C ALA A 54 13.95 -2.32 31.83
N GLY A 55 15.24 -2.08 31.59
CA GLY A 55 15.78 -1.82 30.24
C GLY A 55 15.61 -3.03 29.30
N ARG A 56 15.80 -4.26 29.80
CA ARG A 56 15.50 -5.48 29.04
C ARG A 56 14.02 -5.58 28.68
N ALA A 57 13.13 -5.38 29.65
CA ALA A 57 11.68 -5.41 29.42
C ALA A 57 11.24 -4.37 28.39
N TYR A 58 11.78 -3.14 28.47
CA TYR A 58 11.55 -2.10 27.48
C TYR A 58 11.94 -2.54 26.06
N ARG A 59 13.17 -3.06 25.86
CA ARG A 59 13.64 -3.51 24.53
C ARG A 59 12.82 -4.68 23.98
N VAL A 60 12.39 -5.61 24.82
CA VAL A 60 11.48 -6.71 24.42
C VAL A 60 10.16 -6.13 23.90
N SER A 61 9.53 -5.23 24.65
CA SER A 61 8.28 -4.57 24.23
C SER A 61 8.44 -3.80 22.92
N VAL A 62 9.50 -3.02 22.76
CA VAL A 62 9.80 -2.30 21.51
C VAL A 62 9.99 -3.28 20.34
N SER A 63 10.71 -4.38 20.56
CA SER A 63 10.93 -5.41 19.53
C SER A 63 9.63 -6.06 19.05
N LEU A 64 8.70 -6.33 19.98
CA LEU A 64 7.38 -6.87 19.66
C LEU A 64 6.55 -5.88 18.83
N GLN A 65 6.55 -4.59 19.22
CA GLN A 65 5.85 -3.55 18.47
C GLN A 65 6.45 -3.36 17.07
N ALA A 66 7.78 -3.32 16.96
CA ALA A 66 8.47 -3.23 15.67
C ALA A 66 8.17 -4.44 14.78
N ALA A 67 8.09 -5.65 15.34
CA ALA A 67 7.71 -6.85 14.58
C ALA A 67 6.25 -6.79 14.09
N SER A 68 5.33 -6.30 14.93
CA SER A 68 3.94 -6.08 14.53
C SER A 68 3.83 -5.06 13.39
N LEU A 69 4.52 -3.93 13.54
CA LEU A 69 4.51 -2.85 12.55
C LEU A 69 5.12 -3.28 11.21
N ARG A 70 6.21 -4.05 11.21
CA ARG A 70 6.79 -4.63 9.99
C ARG A 70 5.78 -5.49 9.24
N ARG A 71 5.05 -6.37 9.93
CA ARG A 71 3.99 -7.18 9.31
C ARG A 71 2.88 -6.33 8.71
N SER A 72 2.44 -5.29 9.43
CA SER A 72 1.43 -4.35 8.92
C SER A 72 1.91 -3.61 7.67
N ARG A 73 3.17 -3.14 7.65
CA ARG A 73 3.78 -2.53 6.47
C ARG A 73 3.81 -3.50 5.29
N ASP A 74 4.24 -4.74 5.50
CA ASP A 74 4.31 -5.73 4.43
C ASP A 74 2.91 -6.01 3.86
N ALA A 75 1.88 -6.12 4.72
CA ALA A 75 0.50 -6.24 4.28
C ALA A 75 -0.01 -5.02 3.47
N LEU A 76 0.43 -3.80 3.80
CA LEU A 76 0.11 -2.60 3.04
C LEU A 76 0.77 -2.63 1.64
N LEU A 77 2.03 -3.06 1.55
CA LEU A 77 2.71 -3.21 0.26
C LEU A 77 2.03 -4.26 -0.62
N ASP A 78 1.68 -5.40 -0.05
CA ASP A 78 0.93 -6.45 -0.75
C ASP A 78 -0.43 -5.96 -1.24
N ALA A 79 -1.15 -5.20 -0.40
CA ALA A 79 -2.42 -4.59 -0.76
C ALA A 79 -2.26 -3.57 -1.90
N ALA A 80 -1.26 -2.70 -1.84
CA ALA A 80 -0.98 -1.74 -2.90
C ALA A 80 -0.68 -2.45 -4.23
N ALA A 81 0.13 -3.51 -4.20
CA ALA A 81 0.44 -4.33 -5.38
C ALA A 81 -0.80 -5.06 -5.94
N ALA A 82 -1.69 -5.56 -5.07
CA ALA A 82 -2.95 -6.17 -5.50
C ALA A 82 -3.89 -5.16 -6.16
N VAL A 83 -4.01 -3.95 -5.59
CA VAL A 83 -4.82 -2.86 -6.15
C VAL A 83 -4.28 -2.38 -7.50
N LEU A 84 -2.96 -2.26 -7.66
CA LEU A 84 -2.34 -1.91 -8.94
C LEU A 84 -2.58 -2.97 -10.02
N ARG A 85 -2.47 -4.26 -9.67
CA ARG A 85 -2.82 -5.35 -10.59
C ARG A 85 -4.29 -5.29 -10.99
N HIS A 86 -5.18 -4.95 -10.06
CA HIS A 86 -6.59 -4.75 -10.38
C HIS A 86 -6.82 -3.61 -11.38
N ALA A 87 -6.17 -2.45 -11.21
CA ALA A 87 -6.21 -1.35 -12.17
C ALA A 87 -5.76 -1.75 -13.59
N GLN A 88 -4.72 -2.59 -13.68
CA GLN A 88 -4.24 -3.11 -14.98
C GLN A 88 -5.30 -4.02 -15.62
N ASN A 89 -5.89 -4.94 -14.85
CA ASN A 89 -6.93 -5.85 -15.33
C ASN A 89 -8.20 -5.13 -15.80
N VAL A 90 -8.61 -4.05 -15.11
CA VAL A 90 -9.75 -3.22 -15.51
C VAL A 90 -9.51 -2.59 -16.89
N THR A 91 -8.32 -2.04 -17.11
CA THR A 91 -7.92 -1.45 -18.40
C THR A 91 -7.90 -2.49 -19.54
N LEU A 92 -7.38 -3.69 -19.27
CA LEU A 92 -7.34 -4.78 -20.25
C LEU A 92 -8.74 -5.28 -20.62
N SER A 93 -9.66 -5.36 -19.64
CA SER A 93 -11.03 -5.81 -19.88
C SER A 93 -11.85 -4.83 -20.71
N ALA A 94 -11.55 -3.53 -20.68
CA ALA A 94 -12.21 -2.53 -21.51
C ALA A 94 -11.67 -2.46 -22.95
N GLY A 95 -10.49 -3.03 -23.22
CA GLY A 95 -9.88 -3.08 -24.55
C GLY A 95 -10.21 -4.33 -25.38
N GLY A 96 -10.86 -5.34 -24.77
CA GLY A 96 -11.19 -6.61 -25.44
C GLY A 96 -12.45 -6.50 -26.32
N PRO A 97 -12.44 -6.97 -27.58
CA PRO A 97 -13.66 -7.12 -28.35
C PRO A 97 -14.46 -8.32 -27.83
N GLY A 98 -15.44 -8.08 -26.95
CA GLY A 98 -16.39 -9.12 -26.55
C GLY A 98 -17.00 -8.95 -25.16
N SER A 99 -18.10 -8.22 -25.09
CA SER A 99 -19.27 -8.50 -24.23
C SER A 99 -20.48 -7.88 -24.91
#